data_AF-A0A1V9FKI1-F1
#
_entry.id   AF-A0A1V9FKI1-F1
#
_cell.length_a   1.000
_cell.length_b   1.000
_cell.length_c   1.000
_cell.angle_alpha   90.00
_cell.angle_beta   90.00
_cell.angle_gamma   90.00
#
_symmetry.space_group_name_H-M   'P 1'
#
loop_
_entity.id
_entity.type
_entity.pdbx_description
1 polymer ?
#
loop_
_entity_poly.entity_id
_entity_poly.type
_entity_poly.pdbx_seq_one_letter_code
_entity_poly.pdbx_strand_id
1 'polypeptide(L)'
;MKQNIPIFLFLVLLLVDSSIAFSQAPTDNPYQSKYNSGEHWTDQFHWKDTTNALNVPDLVDKNMRVDSVVLHNTMKNISKSGGGILYFSSGEYFFNYSITIPEKVVIRGADPVGIIDAKNNQYRPPTKFQFPKYLPSFQGGGTPNHTAFKMIESEPDASFGLVNLDINRALLWVPASNRSNIVIFGVRSNNAVDYRSIYLANSNDHKWQRYPTSKGANFMITFYKGVIANCRINDSITDDFEMPEFMTNEGYVFRDKKIKFQYGLQAGIRAISYSDTCELELLDNYVKAYKVSEIESFFQGKKVIRNNQFEFLPCQDLITKNFYSREIENYTASVFEKEQYFIKEGDSLRYFILIPENYDPVKKYPVVFFLHGIGEHGDENPLIHFVGLFANDSIRKKYPCFVVVPHAKWNESFQASFDKPPTKTLQMSMDLMKSITKKYSIDQRRTFIAGISSGADAACEAAVRYPKLFKNAIVMSQLRYFTEKQFEKVKDINFILSFGAEDDKTPIGYVRGGVGMFKKLGIKIEYIEYEEVGHWSWLNLTMDERFLGLMFK
;
A
#
# COMPACT_ATOMS: atom_id res chain seq x y z
N MET A 1 64.61 -10.10 -42.16
CA MET A 1 65.56 -9.90 -41.03
C MET A 1 66.00 -8.45 -41.07
N LYS A 2 65.79 -7.55 -40.10
CA LYS A 2 65.28 -7.56 -38.73
C LYS A 2 64.41 -6.29 -38.57
N GLN A 3 63.33 -6.37 -37.81
CA GLN A 3 62.42 -5.25 -37.54
C GLN A 3 63.06 -4.21 -36.62
N ASN A 4 62.87 -2.92 -36.95
CA ASN A 4 63.20 -1.77 -36.14
C ASN A 4 62.13 -1.54 -35.06
N ILE A 5 62.56 -1.41 -33.80
CA ILE A 5 61.80 -0.75 -32.73
C ILE A 5 62.78 0.19 -32.00
N PRO A 6 62.58 1.52 -32.01
CA PRO A 6 63.24 2.41 -31.09
C PRO A 6 62.33 2.78 -29.90
N ILE A 7 62.85 2.48 -28.70
CA ILE A 7 62.90 3.31 -27.49
C ILE A 7 61.69 4.25 -27.26
N PHE A 8 60.82 3.90 -26.31
CA PHE A 8 59.92 4.83 -25.65
C PHE A 8 60.33 5.03 -24.19
N LEU A 9 60.41 6.31 -23.80
CA LEU A 9 60.65 6.87 -22.48
C LEU A 9 59.96 6.09 -21.34
N PHE A 10 60.73 5.69 -20.33
CA PHE A 10 60.19 5.44 -18.99
C PHE A 10 59.94 6.80 -18.31
N LEU A 11 58.69 7.27 -18.35
CA LEU A 11 58.21 8.28 -17.41
C LEU A 11 57.77 7.51 -16.14
N VAL A 12 58.50 7.68 -15.06
CA VAL A 12 58.09 7.22 -13.73
C VAL A 12 56.88 8.07 -13.31
N LEU A 13 55.68 7.52 -13.49
CA LEU A 13 54.48 8.01 -12.84
C LEU A 13 54.61 7.71 -11.35
N LEU A 14 54.93 8.76 -10.58
CA LEU A 14 54.74 8.79 -9.14
C LEU A 14 53.28 8.41 -8.85
N LEU A 15 53.10 7.22 -8.28
CA LEU A 15 51.88 6.84 -7.58
C LEU A 15 51.67 7.89 -6.48
N VAL A 16 50.68 8.75 -6.69
CA VAL A 16 50.18 9.61 -5.62
C VAL A 16 49.47 8.67 -4.65
N ASP A 17 50.14 8.36 -3.55
CA ASP A 17 49.51 7.84 -2.34
C ASP A 17 48.33 8.78 -2.03
N SER A 18 47.11 8.30 -2.18
CA SER A 18 45.91 9.00 -1.73
C SER A 18 45.87 8.92 -0.21
N SER A 19 46.76 9.67 0.45
CA SER A 19 46.64 9.97 1.87
C SER A 19 45.29 10.66 2.06
N ILE A 20 44.38 9.99 2.76
CA ILE A 20 43.11 10.58 3.22
C ILE A 20 43.51 11.81 4.06
N ALA A 21 43.33 12.99 3.49
CA ALA A 21 43.49 14.23 4.23
C ALA A 21 42.40 14.26 5.30
N PHE A 22 42.78 14.12 6.57
CA PHE A 22 41.87 14.30 7.70
C PHE A 22 41.46 15.78 7.74
N SER A 23 40.35 16.13 7.08
CA SER A 23 39.71 17.42 7.33
C SER A 23 39.24 17.44 8.78
N GLN A 24 39.58 18.51 9.52
CA GLN A 24 39.07 18.71 10.87
C GLN A 24 37.54 18.63 10.85
N ALA A 25 36.98 17.90 11.82
CA ALA A 25 35.54 17.71 11.92
C ALA A 25 34.84 19.07 12.11
N PRO A 26 33.83 19.43 11.29
CA PRO A 26 33.10 20.67 11.45
C PRO A 26 32.34 20.72 12.78
N THR A 27 32.34 21.89 13.42
CA THR A 27 31.74 22.12 14.76
C THR A 27 30.69 23.23 14.78
N ASP A 28 30.35 23.79 13.62
CA ASP A 28 29.34 24.83 13.47
C ASP A 28 27.92 24.24 13.43
N ASN A 29 26.90 25.04 13.69
CA ASN A 29 25.52 24.67 13.42
C ASN A 29 25.22 24.94 11.92
N PRO A 30 25.03 23.92 11.07
CA PRO A 30 24.88 24.09 9.63
C PRO A 30 23.61 24.87 9.24
N TYR A 31 22.54 24.75 10.05
CA TYR A 31 21.32 25.54 9.84
C TYR A 31 21.62 27.03 10.04
N GLN A 32 22.30 27.36 11.14
CA GLN A 32 22.67 28.74 11.44
C GLN A 32 23.64 29.29 10.39
N SER A 33 24.66 28.51 10.01
CA SER A 33 25.64 28.89 8.99
C SER A 33 24.98 29.20 7.64
N LYS A 34 23.92 28.48 7.27
CA LYS A 34 23.21 28.70 5.99
C LYS A 34 22.20 29.84 6.04
N TYR A 35 21.44 29.96 7.13
CA TYR A 35 20.28 30.84 7.17
C TYR A 35 20.49 32.15 7.94
N ASN A 36 21.59 32.27 8.69
CA ASN A 36 21.91 33.45 9.50
C ASN A 36 20.71 33.95 10.32
N SER A 37 20.03 33.03 10.99
CA SER A 37 18.69 33.20 11.57
C SER A 37 18.64 33.96 12.90
N GLY A 38 19.76 34.43 13.44
CA GLY A 38 19.84 34.87 14.84
C GLY A 38 19.84 33.68 15.80
N GLU A 39 19.40 33.87 17.05
CA GLU A 39 19.30 32.75 18.02
C GLU A 39 18.22 31.75 17.58
N HIS A 40 18.57 30.48 17.53
CA HIS A 40 17.65 29.43 17.11
C HIS A 40 17.73 28.20 18.02
N TRP A 41 16.63 27.45 18.19
CA TRP A 41 16.60 26.29 19.08
C TRP A 41 17.58 25.20 18.65
N THR A 42 17.95 25.15 17.36
CA THR A 42 18.99 24.22 16.86
C THR A 42 20.35 24.45 17.49
N ASP A 43 20.62 25.63 18.05
CA ASP A 43 21.87 25.95 18.74
C ASP A 43 22.02 25.20 20.07
N GLN A 44 20.94 24.58 20.57
CA GLN A 44 20.94 23.80 21.81
C GLN A 44 21.65 22.43 21.68
N PHE A 45 21.93 21.96 20.47
CA PHE A 45 22.79 20.78 20.28
C PHE A 45 24.25 21.13 20.58
N HIS A 46 24.99 20.15 21.09
CA HIS A 46 26.39 20.32 21.45
C HIS A 46 27.31 20.23 20.21
N TRP A 47 27.25 21.25 19.34
CA TRP A 47 27.95 21.22 18.05
C TRP A 47 29.48 21.18 18.14
N LYS A 48 30.05 21.56 19.29
CA LYS A 48 31.50 21.56 19.53
C LYS A 48 32.03 20.23 20.06
N ASP A 49 31.16 19.39 20.63
CA ASP A 49 31.53 18.12 21.24
C ASP A 49 31.54 17.03 20.17
N THR A 50 32.59 16.99 19.37
CA THR A 50 32.68 16.14 18.17
C THR A 50 33.61 14.95 18.34
N THR A 51 33.07 13.76 18.10
CA THR A 51 33.82 12.49 18.01
C THR A 51 33.94 12.07 16.55
N ASN A 52 35.17 11.94 16.03
CA ASN A 52 35.38 11.43 14.67
C ASN A 52 35.28 9.90 14.66
N ALA A 53 34.38 9.35 13.84
CA ALA A 53 34.13 7.92 13.73
C ALA A 53 35.37 7.10 13.35
N LEU A 54 36.27 7.64 12.53
CA LEU A 54 37.53 6.96 12.16
C LEU A 54 38.53 6.87 13.30
N ASN A 55 38.37 7.70 14.35
CA ASN A 55 39.22 7.70 15.53
C ASN A 55 38.67 6.79 16.63
N VAL A 56 37.45 6.25 16.48
CA VAL A 56 36.86 5.33 17.44
C VAL A 56 37.38 3.92 17.13
N PRO A 57 38.08 3.27 18.07
CA PRO A 57 38.59 1.91 17.87
C PRO A 57 37.48 0.95 17.42
N ASP A 58 37.79 0.15 16.39
CA ASP A 58 36.93 -0.90 15.84
C ASP A 58 35.57 -0.43 15.25
N LEU A 59 35.28 0.88 15.23
CA LEU A 59 34.03 1.38 14.68
C LEU A 59 33.97 1.25 13.16
N VAL A 60 35.06 1.61 12.47
CA VAL A 60 35.16 1.55 11.01
C VAL A 60 36.35 0.68 10.62
N ASP A 61 36.11 -0.40 9.87
CA ASP A 61 37.17 -1.28 9.38
C ASP A 61 37.92 -0.68 8.18
N LYS A 62 39.01 -1.33 7.78
CA LYS A 62 39.81 -0.94 6.59
C LYS A 62 39.05 -0.94 5.27
N ASN A 63 37.86 -1.55 5.21
CA ASN A 63 36.98 -1.59 4.04
C ASN A 63 35.78 -0.65 4.22
N MET A 64 35.85 0.29 5.16
CA MET A 64 34.80 1.25 5.48
C MET A 64 33.49 0.63 5.97
N ARG A 65 33.53 -0.61 6.48
CA ARG A 65 32.38 -1.24 7.13
C ARG A 65 32.24 -0.70 8.55
N VAL A 66 31.01 -0.36 8.93
CA VAL A 66 30.71 0.17 10.27
C VAL A 66 30.22 -0.96 11.17
N ASP A 67 30.89 -1.18 12.30
CA ASP A 67 30.44 -2.13 13.31
C ASP A 67 29.22 -1.56 14.06
N SER A 68 28.10 -2.27 14.01
CA SER A 68 26.83 -1.79 14.58
C SER A 68 26.84 -1.74 16.11
N VAL A 69 27.57 -2.64 16.77
CA VAL A 69 27.64 -2.68 18.24
C VAL A 69 28.52 -1.53 18.74
N VAL A 70 29.68 -1.33 18.13
CA VAL A 70 30.57 -0.21 18.45
C VAL A 70 29.88 1.13 18.14
N LEU A 71 29.15 1.22 17.02
CA LEU A 71 28.38 2.41 16.65
C LEU A 71 27.35 2.76 17.72
N HIS A 72 26.52 1.79 18.11
CA HIS A 72 25.50 1.98 19.13
C HIS A 72 26.11 2.42 20.47
N ASN A 73 27.17 1.75 20.93
CA ASN A 73 27.84 2.08 22.19
C ASN A 73 28.48 3.48 22.15
N THR A 74 29.07 3.86 21.02
CA THR A 74 29.67 5.19 20.82
C THR A 74 28.60 6.28 20.93
N MET A 75 27.49 6.13 20.21
CA MET A 75 26.39 7.09 20.29
C MET A 75 25.78 7.15 21.69
N LYS A 76 25.62 6.00 22.38
CA LYS A 76 25.15 5.96 23.77
C LYS A 76 26.10 6.68 24.72
N ASN A 77 27.41 6.60 24.52
CA ASN A 77 28.38 7.32 25.33
C ASN A 77 28.30 8.83 25.08
N ILE A 78 28.22 9.27 23.82
CA ILE A 78 27.98 10.69 23.47
C ILE A 78 26.72 11.22 24.15
N SER A 79 25.62 10.47 24.06
CA SER A 79 24.35 10.82 24.71
C SER A 79 24.49 10.95 26.24
N LYS A 80 25.15 9.98 26.90
CA LYS A 80 25.40 10.01 28.36
C LYS A 80 26.28 11.18 28.79
N SER A 81 27.16 11.67 27.91
CA SER A 81 27.99 12.85 28.13
C SER A 81 27.24 14.18 27.93
N GLY A 82 25.94 14.15 27.65
CA GLY A 82 25.10 15.33 27.47
C GLY A 82 24.71 15.63 26.03
N GLY A 83 25.21 14.84 25.07
CA GLY A 83 24.99 15.05 23.64
C GLY A 83 26.28 15.40 22.89
N GLY A 84 26.20 15.44 21.57
CA GLY A 84 27.35 15.77 20.72
C GLY A 84 27.22 15.24 19.30
N ILE A 85 28.31 15.41 18.53
CA ILE A 85 28.39 15.01 17.13
C ILE A 85 29.18 13.71 17.01
N LEU A 86 28.61 12.72 16.34
CA LEU A 86 29.37 11.62 15.73
C LEU A 86 29.65 11.97 14.27
N TYR A 87 30.89 12.33 13.97
CA TYR A 87 31.32 12.81 12.66
C TYR A 87 31.90 11.70 11.80
N PHE A 88 31.41 11.60 10.57
CA PHE A 88 31.96 10.74 9.51
C PHE A 88 32.61 11.64 8.45
N SER A 89 33.91 11.47 8.21
CA SER A 89 34.62 12.20 7.15
C SER A 89 34.13 11.76 5.77
N SER A 90 34.50 12.51 4.72
CA SER A 90 34.17 12.12 3.34
C SER A 90 34.61 10.69 3.04
N GLY A 91 33.74 9.93 2.39
CA GLY A 91 33.94 8.51 2.14
C GLY A 91 32.61 7.79 1.96
N GLU A 92 32.70 6.50 1.64
CA GLU A 92 31.56 5.61 1.52
C GLU A 92 31.62 4.57 2.63
N TYR A 93 30.59 4.54 3.48
CA TYR A 93 30.50 3.71 4.68
C TYR A 93 29.39 2.67 4.50
N PHE A 94 29.70 1.43 4.84
CA PHE A 94 28.81 0.29 4.65
C PHE A 94 28.22 -0.18 5.97
N PHE A 95 26.88 -0.21 6.03
CA PHE A 95 26.12 -0.62 7.21
C PHE A 95 25.40 -1.94 6.94
N ASN A 96 25.37 -2.83 7.93
CA ASN A 96 24.62 -4.10 7.84
C ASN A 96 23.28 -4.06 8.58
N TYR A 97 23.14 -3.15 9.54
CA TYR A 97 21.98 -3.04 10.44
C TYR A 97 21.41 -1.63 10.41
N SER A 98 20.15 -1.50 10.85
CA SER A 98 19.54 -0.21 11.12
C SER A 98 20.31 0.54 12.21
N ILE A 99 20.21 1.87 12.20
CA ILE A 99 20.83 2.74 13.19
C ILE A 99 19.74 3.28 14.11
N THR A 100 19.85 3.09 15.42
CA THR A 100 18.96 3.71 16.42
C THR A 100 19.73 4.82 17.15
N ILE A 101 19.30 6.07 16.97
CA ILE A 101 19.98 7.27 17.45
C ILE A 101 19.46 7.64 18.85
N PRO A 102 20.33 7.71 19.87
CA PRO A 102 19.96 8.14 21.21
C PRO A 102 19.73 9.66 21.32
N GLU A 103 19.19 10.08 22.46
CA GLU A 103 18.99 11.49 22.84
C GLU A 103 20.25 12.34 22.65
N LYS A 104 20.08 13.52 22.05
CA LYS A 104 21.07 14.59 21.80
C LYS A 104 22.28 14.20 20.95
N VAL A 105 22.18 13.13 20.17
CA VAL A 105 23.23 12.74 19.22
C VAL A 105 22.94 13.32 17.84
N VAL A 106 23.95 13.93 17.23
CA VAL A 106 23.92 14.35 15.82
C VAL A 106 24.88 13.47 15.03
N ILE A 107 24.40 12.79 14.00
CA ILE A 107 25.28 12.13 13.02
C ILE A 107 25.55 13.14 11.90
N ARG A 108 26.81 13.48 11.70
CA ARG A 108 27.23 14.50 10.72
C ARG A 108 28.25 13.95 9.74
N GLY A 109 28.01 14.13 8.45
CA GLY A 109 28.98 13.92 7.40
C GLY A 109 29.84 15.16 7.13
N ALA A 110 30.90 14.98 6.34
CA ALA A 110 31.67 16.09 5.76
C ALA A 110 30.77 17.07 4.99
N ASP A 111 31.08 18.37 5.11
CA ASP A 111 30.33 19.41 4.44
C ASP A 111 30.56 19.36 2.92
N PRO A 112 29.52 19.55 2.09
CA PRO A 112 29.68 19.64 0.64
C PRO A 112 30.57 20.83 0.24
N VAL A 113 31.48 20.62 -0.71
CA VAL A 113 32.33 21.66 -1.29
C VAL A 113 31.85 21.97 -2.71
N GLY A 114 31.74 23.26 -3.04
CA GLY A 114 31.24 23.73 -4.33
C GLY A 114 29.71 23.72 -4.42
N ILE A 115 29.11 22.56 -4.70
CA ILE A 115 27.66 22.45 -4.87
C ILE A 115 27.00 22.18 -3.52
N ILE A 116 26.43 23.23 -2.93
CA ILE A 116 25.86 23.20 -1.56
C ILE A 116 24.32 23.30 -1.50
N ASP A 117 23.66 23.63 -2.62
CA ASP A 117 22.19 23.70 -2.71
C ASP A 117 21.61 22.36 -3.21
N ALA A 118 20.78 21.73 -2.39
CA ALA A 118 20.13 20.45 -2.68
C ALA A 118 19.16 20.47 -3.85
N LYS A 119 18.70 21.65 -4.27
CA LYS A 119 17.92 21.83 -5.50
C LYS A 119 18.75 21.58 -6.77
N ASN A 120 20.07 21.73 -6.69
CA ASN A 120 20.95 21.39 -7.79
C ASN A 120 20.99 19.85 -7.98
N ASN A 121 20.81 19.38 -9.22
CA ASN A 121 20.78 17.95 -9.53
C ASN A 121 22.13 17.23 -9.32
N GLN A 122 23.23 17.99 -9.25
CA GLN A 122 24.57 17.51 -8.92
C GLN A 122 24.90 17.56 -7.41
N TYR A 123 23.97 18.01 -6.56
CA TYR A 123 24.18 18.02 -5.11
C TYR A 123 24.42 16.60 -4.58
N ARG A 124 25.61 16.34 -4.05
CA ARG A 124 26.03 15.05 -3.49
C ARG A 124 26.84 15.29 -2.22
N PRO A 125 26.25 15.06 -1.02
CA PRO A 125 27.01 15.09 0.21
C PRO A 125 28.23 14.14 0.13
N PRO A 126 29.45 14.56 0.54
CA PRO A 126 30.67 13.77 0.40
C PRO A 126 30.73 12.50 1.26
N THR A 127 29.82 12.36 2.22
CA THR A 127 29.73 11.23 3.14
C THR A 127 28.55 10.36 2.76
N LYS A 128 28.82 9.17 2.26
CA LYS A 128 27.82 8.23 1.75
C LYS A 128 27.58 7.11 2.73
N PHE A 129 26.32 6.89 3.10
CA PHE A 129 25.89 5.76 3.90
C PHE A 129 25.19 4.74 2.99
N GLN A 130 25.82 3.59 2.82
CA GLN A 130 25.31 2.48 2.01
C GLN A 130 24.77 1.38 2.92
N PHE A 131 23.46 1.18 2.87
CA PHE A 131 22.81 0.02 3.47
C PHE A 131 22.72 -1.12 2.44
N PRO A 132 22.46 -2.37 2.87
CA PRO A 132 22.45 -3.51 1.98
C PRO A 132 21.36 -3.36 0.91
N LYS A 133 21.70 -3.67 -0.34
CA LYS A 133 20.71 -3.73 -1.42
C LYS A 133 19.72 -4.84 -1.12
N TYR A 134 18.44 -4.57 -1.33
CA TYR A 134 17.42 -5.61 -1.31
C TYR A 134 17.68 -6.63 -2.42
N LEU A 135 17.80 -7.89 -2.05
CA LEU A 135 17.87 -9.01 -2.97
C LEU A 135 16.55 -9.77 -2.91
N PRO A 136 15.65 -9.63 -3.91
CA PRO A 136 14.37 -10.32 -3.89
C PRO A 136 14.53 -11.84 -3.99
N SER A 137 13.76 -12.55 -3.18
CA SER A 137 13.45 -13.97 -3.37
C SER A 137 12.00 -14.08 -3.79
N PHE A 138 11.71 -14.66 -4.95
CA PHE A 138 10.36 -14.81 -5.50
C PHE A 138 9.75 -16.18 -5.17
N GLN A 139 10.07 -16.72 -3.99
CA GLN A 139 9.59 -18.03 -3.52
C GLN A 139 9.25 -17.97 -2.03
N GLY A 140 8.32 -18.82 -1.59
CA GLY A 140 7.92 -18.90 -0.18
C GLY A 140 7.49 -17.54 0.39
N GLY A 141 8.04 -17.17 1.56
CA GLY A 141 7.82 -15.84 2.19
C GLY A 141 8.67 -14.70 1.63
N GLY A 142 9.54 -15.00 0.66
CA GLY A 142 10.50 -14.05 0.10
C GLY A 142 11.59 -13.66 1.09
N THR A 143 12.29 -12.57 0.78
CA THR A 143 13.35 -12.05 1.66
C THR A 143 12.69 -11.35 2.87
N PRO A 144 13.08 -11.66 4.13
CA PRO A 144 12.45 -11.08 5.31
C PRO A 144 12.60 -9.55 5.38
N ASN A 145 11.50 -8.85 5.69
CA ASN A 145 11.43 -7.38 5.66
C ASN A 145 12.52 -6.68 6.49
N HIS A 146 12.79 -7.14 7.71
CA HIS A 146 13.80 -6.56 8.60
C HIS A 146 15.25 -6.78 8.11
N THR A 147 15.48 -7.81 7.29
CA THR A 147 16.77 -8.03 6.62
C THR A 147 16.89 -7.19 5.35
N ALA A 148 15.76 -6.99 4.67
CA ALA A 148 15.62 -6.39 3.35
C ALA A 148 15.67 -4.86 3.34
N PHE A 149 15.06 -4.22 4.34
CA PHE A 149 14.84 -2.78 4.36
C PHE A 149 15.39 -2.23 5.67
N LYS A 150 16.28 -1.24 5.57
CA LYS A 150 16.96 -0.66 6.73
C LYS A 150 16.39 0.69 7.10
N MET A 151 16.63 1.08 8.33
CA MET A 151 16.19 2.36 8.87
C MET A 151 17.34 3.07 9.57
N ILE A 152 17.26 4.38 9.54
CA ILE A 152 17.84 5.23 10.55
C ILE A 152 16.66 5.73 11.38
N GLU A 153 16.66 5.37 12.65
CA GLU A 153 15.59 5.68 13.59
C GLU A 153 16.14 6.33 14.86
N SER A 154 15.25 6.82 15.71
CA SER A 154 15.63 7.35 17.02
C SER A 154 15.07 6.48 18.15
N GLU A 155 15.68 6.61 19.33
CA GLU A 155 15.02 6.18 20.57
C GLU A 155 13.73 6.99 20.78
N PRO A 156 12.72 6.44 21.49
CA PRO A 156 11.52 7.20 21.83
C PRO A 156 11.86 8.52 22.52
N ASP A 157 11.18 9.60 22.12
CA ASP A 157 11.37 10.97 22.60
C ASP A 157 12.76 11.59 22.36
N ALA A 158 13.66 10.91 21.64
CA ALA A 158 14.99 11.43 21.40
C ALA A 158 14.98 12.68 20.49
N SER A 159 15.68 13.72 20.90
CA SER A 159 16.08 14.86 20.08
C SER A 159 17.41 14.52 19.40
N PHE A 160 17.48 14.61 18.08
CA PHE A 160 18.66 14.16 17.33
C PHE A 160 18.85 14.95 16.03
N GLY A 161 20.00 14.76 15.38
CA GLY A 161 20.28 15.36 14.09
C GLY A 161 20.91 14.42 13.06
N LEU A 162 20.59 14.66 11.79
CA LEU A 162 21.27 14.10 10.62
C LEU A 162 21.72 15.25 9.72
N VAL A 163 23.03 15.32 9.45
CA VAL A 163 23.63 16.47 8.76
C VAL A 163 24.56 16.02 7.65
N ASN A 164 24.36 16.53 6.43
CA ASN A 164 25.26 16.38 5.27
C ASN A 164 25.60 14.91 4.95
N LEU A 165 24.57 14.08 4.80
CA LEU A 165 24.69 12.64 4.49
C LEU A 165 24.03 12.31 3.15
N ASP A 166 24.69 11.50 2.33
CA ASP A 166 24.10 10.85 1.15
C ASP A 166 23.73 9.42 1.52
N ILE A 167 22.45 9.20 1.82
CA ILE A 167 21.93 7.98 2.39
C ILE A 167 21.25 7.16 1.30
N ASN A 168 21.68 5.91 1.15
CA ASN A 168 21.10 5.00 0.19
C ASN A 168 20.58 3.74 0.90
N ARG A 169 19.33 3.37 0.62
CA ARG A 169 18.66 2.15 1.13
C ARG A 169 18.33 2.13 2.62
N ALA A 170 18.24 3.28 3.25
CA ALA A 170 17.66 3.41 4.59
C ALA A 170 16.65 4.54 4.66
N LEU A 171 15.46 4.22 5.17
CA LEU A 171 14.45 5.23 5.48
C LEU A 171 14.81 5.95 6.76
N LEU A 172 14.29 7.17 6.91
CA LEU A 172 14.37 7.89 8.17
C LEU A 172 13.04 7.75 8.89
N TRP A 173 13.05 7.19 10.10
CA TRP A 173 11.84 7.04 10.91
C TRP A 173 12.01 7.58 12.31
N VAL A 174 11.07 8.40 12.74
CA VAL A 174 11.01 8.87 14.12
C VAL A 174 9.72 8.36 14.75
N PRO A 175 9.81 7.56 15.83
CA PRO A 175 8.65 7.13 16.60
C PRO A 175 7.78 8.31 17.03
N ALA A 176 6.49 8.04 17.28
CA ALA A 176 5.58 9.07 17.75
C ALA A 176 6.10 9.71 19.05
N SER A 177 6.32 11.02 19.02
CA SER A 177 6.94 11.80 20.09
C SER A 177 6.40 13.21 20.09
N ASN A 178 6.13 13.76 21.27
CA ASN A 178 5.76 15.17 21.47
C ASN A 178 6.89 15.97 22.13
N ARG A 179 8.11 15.40 22.19
CA ARG A 179 9.26 16.02 22.89
C ARG A 179 10.52 16.13 22.03
N SER A 180 10.57 15.41 20.91
CA SER A 180 11.75 15.33 20.06
C SER A 180 11.98 16.62 19.29
N ASN A 181 13.18 17.20 19.46
CA ASN A 181 13.70 18.27 18.60
C ASN A 181 14.59 17.65 17.52
N ILE A 182 14.30 17.89 16.24
CA ILE A 182 14.88 17.12 15.13
C ILE A 182 15.48 18.03 14.07
N VAL A 183 16.75 17.79 13.75
CA VAL A 183 17.46 18.53 12.69
C VAL A 183 17.84 17.58 11.56
N ILE A 184 17.27 17.77 10.38
CA ILE A 184 17.65 17.07 9.15
C ILE A 184 18.12 18.13 8.17
N PHE A 185 19.43 18.18 7.93
CA PHE A 185 20.04 19.23 7.12
C PHE A 185 20.97 18.64 6.07
N GLY A 186 20.81 19.03 4.80
CA GLY A 186 21.77 18.61 3.78
C GLY A 186 21.73 17.11 3.46
N VAL A 187 20.62 16.44 3.78
CA VAL A 187 20.51 14.99 3.58
C VAL A 187 20.02 14.72 2.16
N ARG A 188 20.79 13.92 1.42
CA ARG A 188 20.32 13.29 0.20
C ARG A 188 19.87 11.86 0.53
N SER A 189 18.71 11.43 0.06
CA SER A 189 18.18 10.10 0.36
C SER A 189 17.50 9.43 -0.82
N ASN A 190 17.88 8.17 -1.09
CA ASN A 190 17.38 7.36 -2.21
C ASN A 190 17.15 5.90 -1.83
N ASN A 191 16.34 5.21 -2.64
CA ASN A 191 16.05 3.77 -2.54
C ASN A 191 15.57 3.34 -1.16
N ALA A 192 14.76 4.16 -0.48
CA ALA A 192 14.28 3.85 0.87
C ALA A 192 12.76 3.65 0.90
N VAL A 193 12.34 2.61 1.62
CA VAL A 193 10.94 2.15 1.76
C VAL A 193 10.73 1.65 3.18
N ASP A 194 9.61 2.06 3.79
CA ASP A 194 9.21 1.61 5.12
C ASP A 194 8.65 0.19 5.10
N TYR A 195 9.44 -0.73 5.68
CA TYR A 195 9.15 -2.16 5.69
C TYR A 195 7.87 -2.53 6.45
N ARG A 196 7.40 -1.66 7.35
CA ARG A 196 6.14 -1.83 8.11
C ARG A 196 4.93 -1.43 7.30
N SER A 197 5.17 -0.61 6.28
CA SER A 197 4.16 -0.05 5.41
C SER A 197 4.28 -0.66 4.00
N ILE A 198 5.26 -1.53 3.78
CA ILE A 198 5.15 -2.56 2.74
C ILE A 198 3.88 -3.34 3.01
N TYR A 199 2.92 -3.16 2.12
CA TYR A 199 1.68 -3.90 2.14
C TYR A 199 2.02 -5.39 2.05
N LEU A 200 1.70 -6.14 3.12
CA LEU A 200 1.46 -7.56 2.99
C LEU A 200 0.16 -7.66 2.19
N ALA A 201 0.35 -7.83 0.88
CA ALA A 201 -0.34 -8.83 0.11
C ALA A 201 -1.69 -9.28 0.70
N ASN A 202 -2.77 -9.05 -0.05
CA ASN A 202 -4.01 -9.80 0.18
C ASN A 202 -3.71 -11.30 0.21
N SER A 203 -4.61 -12.12 0.75
CA SER A 203 -4.45 -13.57 0.93
C SER A 203 -3.99 -14.37 -0.32
N ASN A 204 -3.98 -13.75 -1.49
CA ASN A 204 -3.75 -14.36 -2.80
C ASN A 204 -2.47 -13.84 -3.48
N ASP A 205 -1.93 -12.72 -3.02
CA ASP A 205 -0.58 -12.35 -3.41
C ASP A 205 0.40 -13.38 -2.84
N HIS A 206 1.44 -13.69 -3.61
CA HIS A 206 2.52 -14.49 -3.07
C HIS A 206 3.11 -13.79 -1.85
N LYS A 207 3.36 -14.54 -0.77
CA LYS A 207 3.96 -14.00 0.47
C LYS A 207 5.31 -13.30 0.25
N TRP A 208 5.95 -13.48 -0.89
CA TRP A 208 7.17 -12.80 -1.30
C TRP A 208 6.97 -11.47 -2.04
N GLN A 209 5.76 -11.14 -2.51
CA GLN A 209 5.46 -9.87 -3.16
C GLN A 209 5.51 -8.72 -2.14
N ARG A 210 5.90 -7.54 -2.62
CA ARG A 210 6.12 -6.35 -1.80
C ARG A 210 5.58 -5.15 -2.56
N TYR A 211 4.80 -4.30 -1.89
CA TYR A 211 4.34 -3.04 -2.46
C TYR A 211 4.58 -1.91 -1.46
N PRO A 212 5.33 -0.85 -1.80
CA PRO A 212 5.39 0.34 -0.99
C PRO A 212 3.98 0.93 -0.87
N THR A 213 3.51 1.20 0.34
CA THR A 213 2.22 1.85 0.51
C THR A 213 2.32 3.35 0.29
N SER A 214 1.23 3.94 -0.22
CA SER A 214 1.07 5.40 -0.26
C SER A 214 1.08 6.05 1.12
N LYS A 215 0.91 5.27 2.21
CA LYS A 215 1.00 5.75 3.59
C LYS A 215 2.45 5.81 4.13
N GLY A 216 3.43 5.29 3.39
CA GLY A 216 4.84 5.31 3.77
C GLY A 216 5.49 6.63 3.40
N ALA A 217 6.70 6.86 3.89
CA ALA A 217 7.51 7.99 3.46
C ALA A 217 9.01 7.68 3.51
N ASN A 218 9.78 8.40 2.72
CA ASN A 218 11.23 8.33 2.78
C ASN A 218 11.74 8.91 4.12
N PHE A 219 11.22 10.10 4.48
CA PHE A 219 11.35 10.68 5.81
C PHE A 219 9.99 10.65 6.51
N MET A 220 9.84 9.82 7.55
CA MET A 220 8.65 9.76 8.38
C MET A 220 8.98 10.25 9.78
N ILE A 221 8.60 11.50 10.09
CA ILE A 221 9.03 12.17 11.31
C ILE A 221 7.85 12.57 12.19
N THR A 222 8.02 12.35 13.51
CA THR A 222 7.17 12.92 14.56
C THR A 222 8.03 13.79 15.46
N PHE A 223 7.59 15.01 15.76
CA PHE A 223 8.46 16.01 16.42
C PHE A 223 7.67 17.00 17.30
N TYR A 224 8.41 17.60 18.23
CA TYR A 224 8.03 18.85 18.89
C TYR A 224 8.53 20.05 18.09
N LYS A 225 9.84 20.12 17.82
CA LYS A 225 10.44 21.09 16.88
C LYS A 225 11.18 20.35 15.77
N GLY A 226 10.89 20.66 14.52
CA GLY A 226 11.46 19.99 13.36
C GLY A 226 12.04 20.97 12.35
N VAL A 227 13.27 20.73 11.91
CA VAL A 227 13.88 21.37 10.75
C VAL A 227 14.20 20.28 9.72
N ILE A 228 13.62 20.39 8.52
CA ILE A 228 14.08 19.68 7.34
C ILE A 228 14.51 20.71 6.31
N ALA A 229 15.81 20.85 6.13
CA ALA A 229 16.37 21.90 5.30
C ALA A 229 17.42 21.38 4.32
N ASN A 230 17.46 21.96 3.12
CA ASN A 230 18.45 21.66 2.10
C ASN A 230 18.58 20.15 1.80
N CYS A 231 17.48 19.41 1.78
CA CYS A 231 17.49 17.96 1.51
C CYS A 231 17.13 17.66 0.06
N ARG A 232 17.65 16.53 -0.47
CA ARG A 232 17.34 16.04 -1.82
C ARG A 232 16.83 14.60 -1.76
N ILE A 233 15.57 14.38 -2.11
CA ILE A 233 14.88 13.11 -1.86
C ILE A 233 14.40 12.49 -3.17
N ASN A 234 14.65 11.18 -3.35
CA ASN A 234 14.18 10.36 -4.47
C ASN A 234 14.62 10.86 -5.86
N ASP A 235 15.77 11.54 -5.92
CA ASP A 235 16.30 12.14 -7.14
C ASP A 235 17.05 11.15 -8.05
N SER A 236 17.39 9.96 -7.54
CA SER A 236 18.17 8.96 -8.26
C SER A 236 17.86 7.53 -7.76
N ILE A 237 16.58 7.15 -7.86
CA ILE A 237 16.13 5.79 -7.58
C ILE A 237 16.69 4.84 -8.64
N THR A 238 17.39 3.80 -8.20
CA THR A 238 18.19 2.91 -9.05
C THR A 238 18.04 1.43 -8.70
N ASP A 239 17.42 1.11 -7.55
CA ASP A 239 17.28 -0.26 -7.05
C ASP A 239 15.91 -0.88 -7.29
N ASP A 240 15.02 -0.22 -8.03
CA ASP A 240 13.77 -0.82 -8.49
C ASP A 240 14.02 -2.20 -9.13
N PHE A 241 13.14 -3.16 -8.86
CA PHE A 241 13.24 -4.51 -9.39
C PHE A 241 11.89 -4.99 -9.92
N GLU A 242 11.94 -5.93 -10.87
CA GLU A 242 10.74 -6.55 -11.41
C GLU A 242 10.32 -7.74 -10.55
N MET A 243 9.07 -7.72 -10.10
CA MET A 243 8.37 -8.86 -9.51
C MET A 243 7.72 -9.65 -10.65
N PRO A 244 8.04 -10.94 -10.82
CA PRO A 244 7.31 -11.82 -11.74
C PRO A 244 5.91 -12.10 -11.18
N GLU A 245 5.06 -12.80 -11.95
CA GLU A 245 3.81 -13.43 -11.49
C GLU A 245 3.06 -12.62 -10.43
N PHE A 246 2.25 -11.64 -10.83
CA PHE A 246 1.42 -10.92 -9.88
C PHE A 246 -0.01 -11.43 -9.89
N MET A 247 -0.59 -11.51 -8.69
CA MET A 247 -2.01 -11.74 -8.53
C MET A 247 -2.72 -10.41 -8.35
N THR A 248 -3.89 -10.26 -8.96
CA THR A 248 -4.77 -9.14 -8.62
C THR A 248 -5.61 -9.50 -7.39
N ASN A 249 -6.26 -8.50 -6.80
CA ASN A 249 -7.18 -8.72 -5.68
C ASN A 249 -8.34 -9.65 -6.01
N GLU A 250 -8.64 -9.79 -7.29
CA GLU A 250 -9.68 -10.65 -7.86
C GLU A 250 -9.16 -12.05 -8.21
N GLY A 251 -7.91 -12.38 -7.88
CA GLY A 251 -7.34 -13.73 -8.03
C GLY A 251 -6.79 -14.07 -9.41
N TYR A 252 -6.69 -13.09 -10.30
CA TYR A 252 -6.08 -13.30 -11.61
C TYR A 252 -4.56 -13.36 -11.47
N VAL A 253 -3.96 -14.49 -11.85
CA VAL A 253 -2.51 -14.67 -11.87
C VAL A 253 -1.96 -14.32 -13.25
N PHE A 254 -1.21 -13.23 -13.32
CA PHE A 254 -0.53 -12.80 -14.54
C PHE A 254 0.89 -13.34 -14.58
N ARG A 255 1.06 -14.54 -15.14
CA ARG A 255 2.37 -15.23 -15.16
C ARG A 255 3.39 -14.61 -16.12
N ASP A 256 2.92 -14.03 -17.21
CA ASP A 256 3.77 -13.48 -18.28
C ASP A 256 4.03 -11.97 -18.15
N LYS A 257 3.56 -11.35 -17.07
CA LYS A 257 3.73 -9.91 -16.83
C LYS A 257 4.59 -9.69 -15.59
N LYS A 258 5.34 -8.58 -15.61
CA LYS A 258 6.19 -8.18 -14.49
C LYS A 258 5.73 -6.83 -13.96
N ILE A 259 5.67 -6.69 -12.65
CA ILE A 259 5.41 -5.41 -11.98
C ILE A 259 6.70 -4.88 -11.39
N LYS A 260 6.95 -3.58 -11.53
CA LYS A 260 8.11 -2.95 -10.92
C LYS A 260 7.84 -2.64 -9.46
N PHE A 261 8.67 -3.07 -8.53
CA PHE A 261 8.73 -2.45 -7.20
C PHE A 261 9.42 -1.10 -7.33
N GLN A 262 8.74 -0.02 -6.95
CA GLN A 262 9.27 1.35 -7.06
C GLN A 262 9.54 1.97 -5.70
N TYR A 263 10.80 2.24 -5.37
CA TYR A 263 11.15 2.86 -4.09
C TYR A 263 10.53 4.27 -3.90
N GLY A 264 10.20 4.95 -5.00
CA GLY A 264 9.59 6.28 -5.00
C GLY A 264 8.06 6.31 -4.90
N LEU A 265 7.40 5.16 -4.79
CA LEU A 265 5.93 5.04 -4.73
C LEU A 265 5.35 5.35 -3.33
N GLN A 266 5.90 6.35 -2.66
CA GLN A 266 5.51 6.74 -1.30
C GLN A 266 5.80 8.23 -1.07
N ALA A 267 5.44 8.75 0.09
CA ALA A 267 5.70 10.16 0.40
C ALA A 267 7.20 10.46 0.39
N GLY A 268 7.65 11.60 -0.15
CA GLY A 268 9.03 12.03 0.04
C GLY A 268 9.27 12.38 1.51
N ILE A 269 8.42 13.25 2.05
CA ILE A 269 8.43 13.65 3.46
C ILE A 269 7.04 13.47 4.04
N ARG A 270 6.95 12.81 5.19
CA ARG A 270 5.76 12.77 6.04
C ARG A 270 6.10 13.33 7.42
N ALA A 271 5.46 14.44 7.75
CA ALA A 271 5.69 15.19 8.99
C ALA A 271 4.42 15.18 9.86
N ILE A 272 4.53 14.65 11.07
CA ILE A 272 3.39 14.43 11.98
C ILE A 272 3.64 15.15 13.31
N SER A 273 2.63 15.86 13.82
CA SER A 273 2.64 16.40 15.19
C SER A 273 1.24 16.35 15.79
N TYR A 274 1.14 16.17 17.11
CA TYR A 274 -0.15 16.05 17.81
C TYR A 274 -0.49 17.26 18.71
N SER A 275 0.23 18.38 18.59
CA SER A 275 0.00 19.60 19.39
C SER A 275 0.11 20.87 18.53
N ASP A 276 -0.65 21.88 18.94
CA ASP A 276 -0.62 23.27 18.47
C ASP A 276 0.66 24.03 18.87
N THR A 277 1.44 23.49 19.81
CA THR A 277 2.72 24.07 20.26
C THR A 277 3.93 23.63 19.44
N CYS A 278 3.76 22.66 18.53
CA CYS A 278 4.85 22.17 17.69
C CYS A 278 5.27 23.19 16.62
N GLU A 279 6.54 23.13 16.20
CA GLU A 279 7.12 24.03 15.18
C GLU A 279 7.80 23.21 14.08
N LEU A 280 7.45 23.46 12.81
CA LEU A 280 8.07 22.80 11.64
C LEU A 280 8.64 23.82 10.66
N GLU A 281 9.85 23.56 10.21
CA GLU A 281 10.51 24.30 9.13
C GLU A 281 10.90 23.36 7.99
N LEU A 282 10.34 23.63 6.80
CA LEU A 282 10.67 22.93 5.56
C LEU A 282 11.28 23.94 4.58
N LEU A 283 12.60 23.90 4.41
CA LEU A 283 13.35 24.95 3.70
C LEU A 283 14.25 24.39 2.60
N ASP A 284 14.17 24.94 1.39
CA ASP A 284 15.10 24.65 0.28
C ASP A 284 15.28 23.15 -0.06
N ASN A 285 14.25 22.34 0.16
CA ASN A 285 14.31 20.92 -0.19
C ASN A 285 13.97 20.70 -1.67
N TYR A 286 14.55 19.68 -2.27
CA TYR A 286 14.08 19.11 -3.54
C TYR A 286 13.52 17.71 -3.27
N VAL A 287 12.29 17.46 -3.69
CA VAL A 287 11.62 16.18 -3.48
C VAL A 287 11.00 15.72 -4.78
N LYS A 288 11.37 14.51 -5.22
CA LYS A 288 10.82 13.90 -6.42
C LYS A 288 9.96 12.69 -6.03
N ALA A 289 8.64 12.73 -6.18
CA ALA A 289 7.76 11.63 -5.76
C ALA A 289 6.45 11.60 -6.55
N TYR A 290 5.56 10.63 -6.30
CA TYR A 290 4.23 10.62 -6.91
C TYR A 290 3.41 11.83 -6.43
N LYS A 291 2.50 12.39 -7.26
CA LYS A 291 1.86 13.71 -7.02
C LYS A 291 1.12 13.84 -5.68
N VAL A 292 0.50 12.76 -5.20
CA VAL A 292 -0.16 12.74 -3.87
C VAL A 292 0.80 12.43 -2.72
N SER A 293 2.08 12.22 -3.01
CA SER A 293 3.11 11.71 -2.12
C SER A 293 4.39 12.57 -2.18
N GLU A 294 4.31 13.85 -2.49
CA GLU A 294 5.48 14.73 -2.40
C GLU A 294 5.76 15.08 -0.93
N ILE A 295 4.77 15.66 -0.25
CA ILE A 295 4.77 15.90 1.19
C ILE A 295 3.40 15.60 1.77
N GLU A 296 3.36 14.84 2.86
CA GLU A 296 2.18 14.67 3.69
C GLU A 296 2.43 15.26 5.08
N SER A 297 1.57 16.18 5.51
CA SER A 297 1.78 16.87 6.77
C SER A 297 0.50 16.89 7.60
N PHE A 298 0.57 16.36 8.81
CA PHE A 298 -0.53 16.33 9.78
C PHE A 298 -0.07 17.06 11.04
N PHE A 299 -0.27 18.37 11.11
CA PHE A 299 0.18 19.20 12.24
C PHE A 299 -0.85 20.28 12.59
N GLN A 300 -0.82 20.73 13.84
CA GLN A 300 -1.71 21.75 14.38
C GLN A 300 -0.94 23.03 14.80
N GLY A 301 0.39 23.01 14.80
CA GLY A 301 1.25 24.10 15.25
C GLY A 301 1.81 25.01 14.15
N LYS A 302 2.89 25.74 14.46
CA LYS A 302 3.51 26.74 13.58
C LYS A 302 4.31 26.07 12.46
N LYS A 303 4.26 26.68 11.27
CA LYS A 303 4.99 26.19 10.09
C LYS A 303 5.70 27.32 9.34
N VAL A 304 6.91 27.03 8.87
CA VAL A 304 7.62 27.83 7.88
C VAL A 304 7.96 26.92 6.70
N ILE A 305 7.40 27.22 5.53
CA ILE A 305 7.65 26.45 4.31
C ILE A 305 8.15 27.43 3.26
N ARG A 306 9.39 27.24 2.79
CA ARG A 306 10.03 28.20 1.87
C ARG A 306 10.93 27.49 0.86
N ASN A 307 10.86 27.92 -0.40
CA ASN A 307 11.79 27.55 -1.47
C ASN A 307 11.94 26.04 -1.73
N ASN A 308 10.99 25.20 -1.34
CA ASN A 308 11.01 23.78 -1.68
C ASN A 308 10.61 23.57 -3.14
N GLN A 309 11.27 22.64 -3.82
CA GLN A 309 10.98 22.21 -5.19
C GLN A 309 10.42 20.78 -5.17
N PHE A 310 9.33 20.59 -5.90
CA PHE A 310 8.65 19.32 -6.02
C PHE A 310 8.60 18.88 -7.48
N GLU A 311 8.92 17.62 -7.73
CA GLU A 311 8.86 17.04 -9.07
C GLU A 311 8.11 15.69 -9.04
N PHE A 312 7.30 15.48 -10.06
CA PHE A 312 6.53 14.26 -10.21
C PHE A 312 7.39 13.09 -10.68
N LEU A 313 7.31 11.95 -9.97
CA LEU A 313 7.74 10.65 -10.48
C LEU A 313 6.63 10.02 -11.32
N PRO A 314 6.84 9.79 -12.63
CA PRO A 314 5.91 9.00 -13.42
C PRO A 314 5.87 7.59 -12.86
N CYS A 315 4.68 7.17 -12.43
CA CYS A 315 4.38 5.78 -12.13
C CYS A 315 4.42 5.01 -13.46
N GLN A 316 5.29 4.01 -13.58
CA GLN A 316 5.18 3.02 -14.65
C GLN A 316 4.20 1.97 -14.15
N ASP A 317 2.94 2.06 -14.56
CA ASP A 317 1.89 1.03 -14.45
C ASP A 317 1.86 0.22 -13.14
N LEU A 318 2.22 0.84 -12.01
CA LEU A 318 2.03 0.25 -10.71
C LEU A 318 0.57 0.53 -10.33
N ILE A 319 -0.23 -0.51 -10.55
CA ILE A 319 -1.60 -0.69 -10.08
C ILE A 319 -1.58 -0.46 -8.56
N THR A 320 -1.69 0.79 -8.15
CA THR A 320 -1.89 1.15 -6.76
C THR A 320 -3.17 1.95 -6.69
N LYS A 321 -4.08 1.41 -5.87
CA LYS A 321 -5.41 1.89 -5.51
C LYS A 321 -6.59 1.54 -6.42
N ASN A 322 -6.41 1.33 -7.71
CA ASN A 322 -7.50 0.81 -8.57
C ASN A 322 -7.12 -0.59 -9.05
N PHE A 323 -7.64 -1.59 -8.36
CA PHE A 323 -7.41 -3.01 -8.61
C PHE A 323 -7.96 -3.53 -9.94
N TYR A 324 -8.61 -2.67 -10.70
CA TYR A 324 -8.93 -2.94 -12.07
C TYR A 324 -7.89 -2.29 -12.95
N SER A 325 -7.06 -3.11 -13.60
CA SER A 325 -6.48 -2.59 -14.84
C SER A 325 -7.68 -2.22 -15.72
N ARG A 326 -7.65 -1.02 -16.31
CA ARG A 326 -8.71 -0.60 -17.25
C ARG A 326 -8.89 -1.63 -18.36
N GLU A 327 -7.84 -2.39 -18.68
CA GLU A 327 -7.87 -3.54 -19.57
C GLU A 327 -8.79 -4.68 -19.07
N ILE A 328 -8.75 -5.05 -17.78
CA ILE A 328 -9.63 -6.07 -17.17
C ILE A 328 -11.07 -5.58 -17.05
N GLU A 329 -11.26 -4.32 -16.66
CA GLU A 329 -12.58 -3.68 -16.67
C GLU A 329 -13.19 -3.71 -18.07
N ASN A 330 -12.40 -3.30 -19.07
CA ASN A 330 -12.82 -3.34 -20.46
C ASN A 330 -13.07 -4.76 -20.94
N TYR A 331 -12.24 -5.74 -20.54
CA TYR A 331 -12.43 -7.14 -20.89
C TYR A 331 -13.73 -7.69 -20.29
N THR A 332 -13.95 -7.46 -18.99
CA THR A 332 -15.16 -7.89 -18.29
C THR A 332 -16.40 -7.25 -18.92
N ALA A 333 -16.35 -5.95 -19.21
CA ALA A 333 -17.41 -5.27 -19.93
C ALA A 333 -17.61 -5.82 -21.35
N SER A 334 -16.54 -6.26 -22.04
CA SER A 334 -16.61 -6.76 -23.42
C SER A 334 -17.31 -8.12 -23.55
N VAL A 335 -17.30 -8.94 -22.50
CA VAL A 335 -17.98 -10.25 -22.51
C VAL A 335 -19.43 -10.18 -22.07
N PHE A 336 -19.84 -9.09 -21.41
CA PHE A 336 -21.24 -8.81 -21.13
C PHE A 336 -21.90 -8.20 -22.37
N GLU A 337 -23.21 -8.40 -22.50
CA GLU A 337 -23.99 -7.63 -23.45
C GLU A 337 -23.85 -6.13 -23.14
N LYS A 338 -23.94 -5.29 -24.17
CA LYS A 338 -24.02 -3.83 -24.01
C LYS A 338 -25.10 -3.49 -22.98
N GLU A 339 -24.95 -2.37 -22.28
CA GLU A 339 -25.91 -1.95 -21.24
C GLU A 339 -27.36 -2.06 -21.71
N GLN A 340 -28.20 -2.65 -20.86
CA GLN A 340 -29.60 -2.92 -21.14
C GLN A 340 -30.49 -2.12 -20.19
N TYR A 341 -31.72 -1.87 -20.61
CA TYR A 341 -32.73 -1.18 -19.79
C TYR A 341 -33.98 -2.04 -19.68
N PHE A 342 -34.41 -2.31 -18.45
CA PHE A 342 -35.69 -2.94 -18.16
C PHE A 342 -36.72 -1.85 -17.89
N ILE A 343 -37.74 -1.77 -18.75
CA ILE A 343 -38.79 -0.76 -18.67
C ILE A 343 -40.07 -1.37 -18.10
N LYS A 344 -40.63 -0.75 -17.07
CA LYS A 344 -41.92 -1.14 -16.49
C LYS A 344 -42.62 0.09 -15.93
N GLU A 345 -43.90 0.27 -16.30
CA GLU A 345 -44.77 1.32 -15.74
C GLU A 345 -44.19 2.75 -15.81
N GLY A 346 -43.44 3.05 -16.89
CA GLY A 346 -42.81 4.36 -17.10
C GLY A 346 -41.44 4.52 -16.44
N ASP A 347 -40.98 3.51 -15.69
CA ASP A 347 -39.67 3.49 -15.05
C ASP A 347 -38.65 2.63 -15.79
N SER A 348 -37.37 2.94 -15.59
CA SER A 348 -36.25 2.19 -16.16
C SER A 348 -35.23 1.74 -15.11
N LEU A 349 -34.80 0.49 -15.22
CA LEU A 349 -33.68 -0.10 -14.48
C LEU A 349 -32.56 -0.44 -15.46
N ARG A 350 -31.39 0.18 -15.30
CA ARG A 350 -30.18 -0.19 -16.02
C ARG A 350 -29.69 -1.53 -15.50
N TYR A 351 -29.29 -2.44 -16.39
CA TYR A 351 -28.69 -3.70 -16.00
C TYR A 351 -27.72 -4.21 -17.05
N PHE A 352 -26.88 -5.14 -16.63
CA PHE A 352 -25.95 -5.86 -17.49
C PHE A 352 -26.26 -7.35 -17.44
N ILE A 353 -26.02 -8.05 -18.55
CA ILE A 353 -26.24 -9.49 -18.62
C ILE A 353 -25.11 -10.18 -19.38
N LEU A 354 -24.55 -11.21 -18.77
CA LEU A 354 -23.70 -12.20 -19.42
C LEU A 354 -24.59 -13.36 -19.83
N ILE A 355 -24.55 -13.72 -21.12
CA ILE A 355 -25.22 -14.89 -21.68
C ILE A 355 -24.18 -16.01 -21.81
N PRO A 356 -24.51 -17.27 -21.46
CA PRO A 356 -23.59 -18.40 -21.64
C PRO A 356 -23.07 -18.48 -23.08
N GLU A 357 -21.77 -18.78 -23.24
CA GLU A 357 -21.20 -18.99 -24.58
C GLU A 357 -21.96 -20.10 -25.31
N ASN A 358 -22.34 -19.84 -26.56
CA ASN A 358 -23.12 -20.76 -27.39
C ASN A 358 -24.46 -21.20 -26.74
N TYR A 359 -25.18 -20.26 -26.12
CA TYR A 359 -26.49 -20.49 -25.51
C TYR A 359 -27.44 -21.25 -26.45
N ASP A 360 -27.99 -22.36 -25.95
CA ASP A 360 -28.95 -23.22 -26.62
C ASP A 360 -30.28 -23.21 -25.84
N PRO A 361 -31.39 -22.69 -26.41
CA PRO A 361 -32.67 -22.58 -25.71
C PRO A 361 -33.28 -23.94 -25.30
N VAL A 362 -32.79 -25.07 -25.83
CA VAL A 362 -33.24 -26.41 -25.44
C VAL A 362 -32.56 -26.88 -24.14
N LYS A 363 -31.37 -26.35 -23.81
CA LYS A 363 -30.64 -26.66 -22.58
C LYS A 363 -31.02 -25.71 -21.45
N LYS A 364 -30.92 -26.16 -20.21
CA LYS A 364 -31.21 -25.34 -19.02
C LYS A 364 -29.92 -24.89 -18.34
N TYR A 365 -29.80 -23.60 -18.09
CA TYR A 365 -28.59 -22.98 -17.53
C TYR A 365 -28.83 -22.37 -16.15
N PRO A 366 -27.84 -22.39 -15.25
CA PRO A 366 -27.86 -21.60 -14.02
C PRO A 366 -27.98 -20.11 -14.30
N VAL A 367 -28.45 -19.37 -13.30
CA VAL A 367 -28.43 -17.90 -13.31
C VAL A 367 -27.95 -17.35 -11.98
N VAL A 368 -27.01 -16.42 -12.05
CA VAL A 368 -26.48 -15.66 -10.92
C VAL A 368 -27.00 -14.23 -11.03
N PHE A 369 -27.91 -13.86 -10.14
CA PHE A 369 -28.45 -12.52 -10.07
C PHE A 369 -27.71 -11.75 -8.97
N PHE A 370 -26.92 -10.76 -9.33
CA PHE A 370 -25.96 -10.11 -8.43
C PHE A 370 -26.36 -8.67 -8.07
N LEU A 371 -26.35 -8.34 -6.78
CA LEU A 371 -26.63 -7.01 -6.24
C LEU A 371 -25.33 -6.39 -5.70
N HIS A 372 -24.91 -5.28 -6.30
CA HIS A 372 -23.67 -4.58 -5.94
C HIS A 372 -23.78 -3.79 -4.62
N GLY A 373 -22.63 -3.34 -4.12
CA GLY A 373 -22.53 -2.54 -2.91
C GLY A 373 -22.78 -1.05 -3.17
N ILE A 374 -22.71 -0.24 -2.12
CA ILE A 374 -22.90 1.21 -2.20
C ILE A 374 -21.81 1.92 -3.02
N GLY A 375 -20.62 1.30 -3.11
CA GLY A 375 -19.48 1.82 -3.86
C GLY A 375 -19.71 1.84 -5.37
N GLU A 376 -20.61 1.00 -5.87
CA GLU A 376 -20.90 0.86 -7.30
C GLU A 376 -22.22 1.53 -7.71
N HIS A 377 -22.61 2.63 -7.07
CA HIS A 377 -23.82 3.37 -7.44
C HIS A 377 -23.58 4.33 -8.62
N GLY A 378 -24.64 4.64 -9.37
CA GLY A 378 -24.65 5.77 -10.31
C GLY A 378 -23.93 5.47 -11.63
N ASP A 379 -22.76 6.08 -11.81
CA ASP A 379 -21.94 5.91 -13.02
C ASP A 379 -20.71 5.01 -12.78
N GLU A 380 -20.54 4.53 -11.55
CA GLU A 380 -19.51 3.55 -11.22
C GLU A 380 -19.77 2.20 -11.91
N ASN A 381 -18.72 1.39 -12.08
CA ASN A 381 -18.82 0.13 -12.80
C ASN A 381 -19.30 -1.00 -11.87
N PRO A 382 -20.46 -1.65 -12.11
CA PRO A 382 -20.91 -2.77 -11.30
C PRO A 382 -20.40 -4.14 -11.78
N LEU A 383 -19.68 -4.19 -12.90
CA LEU A 383 -19.13 -5.41 -13.50
C LEU A 383 -17.77 -5.77 -12.94
N ILE A 384 -17.62 -5.60 -11.63
CA ILE A 384 -16.36 -5.76 -10.93
C ILE A 384 -16.54 -6.70 -9.73
N HIS A 385 -15.49 -6.90 -8.92
CA HIS A 385 -15.52 -7.76 -7.73
C HIS A 385 -15.99 -9.20 -8.07
N PHE A 386 -17.06 -9.66 -7.41
CA PHE A 386 -17.69 -10.97 -7.57
C PHE A 386 -18.09 -11.30 -9.01
N VAL A 387 -18.52 -10.30 -9.77
CA VAL A 387 -18.98 -10.48 -11.16
C VAL A 387 -17.83 -10.86 -12.08
N GLY A 388 -16.63 -10.33 -11.79
CA GLY A 388 -15.43 -10.56 -12.58
C GLY A 388 -15.06 -12.04 -12.70
N LEU A 389 -15.34 -12.86 -11.69
CA LEU A 389 -15.12 -14.31 -11.72
C LEU A 389 -15.77 -14.98 -12.95
N PHE A 390 -16.98 -14.54 -13.28
CA PHE A 390 -17.77 -15.13 -14.35
C PHE A 390 -17.37 -14.62 -15.74
N ALA A 391 -16.50 -13.61 -15.84
CA ALA A 391 -15.94 -13.16 -17.11
C ALA A 391 -14.73 -14.00 -17.55
N ASN A 392 -14.11 -14.74 -16.63
CA ASN A 392 -12.96 -15.60 -16.92
C ASN A 392 -13.33 -16.71 -17.93
N ASP A 393 -12.58 -16.82 -19.02
CA ASP A 393 -12.84 -17.78 -20.10
C ASP A 393 -12.91 -19.24 -19.65
N SER A 394 -12.02 -19.64 -18.73
CA SER A 394 -12.01 -21.01 -18.23
C SER A 394 -13.26 -21.29 -17.40
N ILE A 395 -13.73 -20.29 -16.63
CA ILE A 395 -14.98 -20.39 -15.87
C ILE A 395 -16.19 -20.39 -16.80
N ARG A 396 -16.26 -19.48 -17.78
CA ARG A 396 -17.37 -19.42 -18.75
C ARG A 396 -17.54 -20.72 -19.52
N LYS A 397 -16.43 -21.33 -19.93
CA LYS A 397 -16.42 -22.62 -20.65
C LYS A 397 -16.81 -23.79 -19.76
N LYS A 398 -16.31 -23.83 -18.52
CA LYS A 398 -16.54 -24.94 -17.58
C LYS A 398 -17.91 -24.88 -16.90
N TYR A 399 -18.39 -23.67 -16.59
CA TYR A 399 -19.62 -23.40 -15.86
C TYR A 399 -20.49 -22.38 -16.62
N PRO A 400 -21.03 -22.75 -17.79
CA PRO A 400 -21.86 -21.85 -18.57
C PRO A 400 -23.11 -21.44 -17.78
N CYS A 401 -23.23 -20.15 -17.46
CA CYS A 401 -24.36 -19.60 -16.71
C CYS A 401 -24.70 -18.18 -17.14
N PHE A 402 -25.94 -17.77 -16.87
CA PHE A 402 -26.31 -16.37 -16.96
C PHE A 402 -25.80 -15.60 -15.75
N VAL A 403 -25.33 -14.38 -15.95
CA VAL A 403 -25.05 -13.44 -14.85
C VAL A 403 -25.80 -12.16 -15.11
N VAL A 404 -26.66 -11.74 -14.17
CA VAL A 404 -27.52 -10.57 -14.33
C VAL A 404 -27.19 -9.58 -13.21
N VAL A 405 -26.83 -8.36 -13.60
CA VAL A 405 -26.37 -7.31 -12.70
C VAL A 405 -27.25 -6.07 -12.87
N PRO A 406 -28.37 -5.95 -12.12
CA PRO A 406 -29.08 -4.67 -12.04
C PRO A 406 -28.20 -3.58 -11.42
N HIS A 407 -28.37 -2.35 -11.89
CA HIS A 407 -27.57 -1.22 -11.45
C HIS A 407 -28.41 -0.12 -10.80
N ALA A 408 -28.09 0.22 -9.56
CA ALA A 408 -28.75 1.28 -8.82
C ALA A 408 -28.24 2.66 -9.26
N LYS A 409 -29.16 3.61 -9.45
CA LYS A 409 -28.83 5.02 -9.70
C LYS A 409 -28.24 5.67 -8.44
N TRP A 410 -27.53 6.78 -8.60
CA TRP A 410 -26.87 7.49 -7.50
C TRP A 410 -27.80 7.86 -6.33
N ASN A 411 -29.04 8.27 -6.65
CA ASN A 411 -30.07 8.64 -5.69
C ASN A 411 -30.97 7.48 -5.25
N GLU A 412 -30.67 6.26 -5.70
CA GLU A 412 -31.38 5.05 -5.37
C GLU A 412 -30.44 4.11 -4.60
N SER A 413 -30.99 3.07 -3.96
CA SER A 413 -30.16 2.08 -3.28
C SER A 413 -30.87 0.74 -3.16
N PHE A 414 -30.06 -0.27 -2.90
CA PHE A 414 -30.53 -1.58 -2.43
C PHE A 414 -30.69 -1.62 -0.90
N GLN A 415 -30.77 -0.49 -0.21
CA GLN A 415 -30.81 -0.47 1.25
C GLN A 415 -32.00 -1.28 1.77
N ALA A 416 -31.70 -2.35 2.49
CA ALA A 416 -32.72 -3.30 2.90
C ALA A 416 -33.52 -2.81 4.10
N SER A 417 -34.83 -3.06 4.08
CA SER A 417 -35.72 -2.81 5.20
C SER A 417 -36.89 -3.79 5.19
N PHE A 418 -37.04 -4.58 6.26
CA PHE A 418 -38.19 -5.47 6.41
C PHE A 418 -39.46 -4.76 6.91
N ASP A 419 -39.31 -3.59 7.54
CA ASP A 419 -40.43 -2.82 8.12
C ASP A 419 -41.11 -1.91 7.10
N LYS A 420 -40.48 -1.70 5.94
CA LYS A 420 -41.00 -0.88 4.83
C LYS A 420 -41.24 -1.76 3.60
N PRO A 421 -41.98 -1.28 2.59
CA PRO A 421 -41.93 -1.90 1.25
C PRO A 421 -40.49 -1.95 0.72
N PRO A 422 -40.17 -2.91 -0.18
CA PRO A 422 -38.85 -2.94 -0.81
C PRO A 422 -38.59 -1.64 -1.57
N THR A 423 -37.33 -1.25 -1.69
CA THR A 423 -36.98 -0.09 -2.52
C THR A 423 -37.43 -0.33 -3.97
N LYS A 424 -37.72 0.77 -4.68
CA LYS A 424 -38.11 0.71 -6.10
C LYS A 424 -37.12 -0.09 -6.93
N THR A 425 -35.82 0.15 -6.72
CA THR A 425 -34.72 -0.55 -7.40
C THR A 425 -34.73 -2.05 -7.11
N LEU A 426 -34.94 -2.47 -5.85
CA LEU A 426 -35.04 -3.89 -5.52
C LEU A 426 -36.29 -4.52 -6.16
N GLN A 427 -37.43 -3.85 -6.10
CA GLN A 427 -38.68 -4.33 -6.70
C GLN A 427 -38.55 -4.50 -8.23
N MET A 428 -37.99 -3.51 -8.92
CA MET A 428 -37.72 -3.59 -10.37
C MET A 428 -36.70 -4.69 -10.70
N SER A 429 -35.69 -4.89 -9.86
CA SER A 429 -34.70 -5.96 -10.03
C SER A 429 -35.34 -7.35 -9.96
N MET A 430 -36.28 -7.55 -9.03
CA MET A 430 -37.00 -8.82 -8.92
C MET A 430 -37.97 -9.04 -10.08
N ASP A 431 -38.55 -7.97 -10.63
CA ASP A 431 -39.37 -8.06 -11.84
C ASP A 431 -38.53 -8.33 -13.09
N LEU A 432 -37.33 -7.76 -13.18
CA LEU A 432 -36.34 -8.12 -14.19
C LEU A 432 -35.98 -9.61 -14.08
N MET A 433 -35.68 -10.13 -12.88
CA MET A 433 -35.39 -11.56 -12.71
C MET A 433 -36.54 -12.46 -13.19
N LYS A 434 -37.79 -12.11 -12.87
CA LYS A 434 -38.98 -12.81 -13.42
C LYS A 434 -39.00 -12.76 -14.95
N SER A 435 -38.69 -11.63 -15.56
CA SER A 435 -38.61 -11.49 -17.02
C SER A 435 -37.52 -12.40 -17.61
N ILE A 436 -36.32 -12.41 -17.02
CA ILE A 436 -35.19 -13.26 -17.43
C ILE A 436 -35.58 -14.75 -17.39
N THR A 437 -36.20 -15.21 -16.30
CA THR A 437 -36.63 -16.62 -16.17
C THR A 437 -37.73 -17.03 -17.15
N LYS A 438 -38.49 -16.07 -17.70
CA LYS A 438 -39.46 -16.32 -18.77
C LYS A 438 -38.82 -16.29 -20.16
N LYS A 439 -37.82 -15.42 -20.35
CA LYS A 439 -37.16 -15.18 -21.63
C LYS A 439 -36.15 -16.28 -21.98
N TYR A 440 -35.41 -16.78 -20.99
CA TYR A 440 -34.32 -17.73 -21.19
C TYR A 440 -34.59 -19.08 -20.51
N SER A 441 -33.94 -20.12 -21.02
CA SER A 441 -34.04 -21.48 -20.48
C SER A 441 -33.19 -21.62 -19.22
N ILE A 442 -33.79 -21.28 -18.08
CA ILE A 442 -33.15 -21.27 -16.76
C ILE A 442 -33.42 -22.58 -15.99
N ASP A 443 -32.37 -23.13 -15.38
CA ASP A 443 -32.47 -24.20 -14.39
C ASP A 443 -32.95 -23.64 -13.05
N GLN A 444 -34.22 -23.89 -12.74
CA GLN A 444 -34.89 -23.41 -11.52
C GLN A 444 -34.26 -23.94 -10.22
N ARG A 445 -33.43 -24.98 -10.26
CA ARG A 445 -32.69 -25.48 -9.08
C ARG A 445 -31.39 -24.69 -8.83
N ARG A 446 -30.90 -24.00 -9.85
CA ARG A 446 -29.63 -23.27 -9.89
C ARG A 446 -29.87 -21.79 -10.16
N THR A 447 -30.86 -21.22 -9.48
CA THR A 447 -31.14 -19.78 -9.40
C THR A 447 -30.48 -19.21 -8.14
N PHE A 448 -29.53 -18.29 -8.32
CA PHE A 448 -28.77 -17.67 -7.24
C PHE A 448 -29.12 -16.19 -7.13
N ILE A 449 -29.41 -15.73 -5.91
CA ILE A 449 -29.32 -14.31 -5.55
C ILE A 449 -28.01 -14.09 -4.82
N ALA A 450 -27.18 -13.18 -5.28
CA ALA A 450 -25.87 -12.88 -4.70
C ALA A 450 -25.77 -11.39 -4.38
N GLY A 451 -25.03 -11.02 -3.34
CA GLY A 451 -24.73 -9.61 -3.10
C GLY A 451 -23.59 -9.37 -2.13
N ILE A 452 -22.97 -8.19 -2.27
CA ILE A 452 -21.87 -7.71 -1.42
C ILE A 452 -22.33 -6.53 -0.55
N SER A 453 -21.90 -6.47 0.70
CA SER A 453 -22.17 -5.33 1.60
C SER A 453 -23.67 -4.94 1.59
N SER A 454 -24.04 -3.70 1.21
CA SER A 454 -25.44 -3.30 1.08
C SER A 454 -26.27 -4.18 0.13
N GLY A 455 -25.66 -4.71 -0.92
CA GLY A 455 -26.29 -5.69 -1.82
C GLY A 455 -26.48 -7.07 -1.18
N ALA A 456 -25.65 -7.44 -0.20
CA ALA A 456 -25.82 -8.68 0.57
C ALA A 456 -27.05 -8.59 1.50
N ASP A 457 -27.26 -7.42 2.11
CA ASP A 457 -28.48 -7.11 2.85
C ASP A 457 -29.72 -7.19 1.96
N ALA A 458 -29.62 -6.67 0.74
CA ALA A 458 -30.69 -6.73 -0.25
C ALA A 458 -30.95 -8.16 -0.77
N ALA A 459 -29.91 -8.98 -0.91
CA ALA A 459 -30.04 -10.39 -1.25
C ALA A 459 -30.79 -11.16 -0.15
N CYS A 460 -30.47 -10.88 1.12
CA CYS A 460 -31.23 -11.36 2.27
C CYS A 460 -32.71 -10.94 2.20
N GLU A 461 -32.98 -9.67 1.89
CA GLU A 461 -34.36 -9.19 1.74
C GLU A 461 -35.11 -9.85 0.58
N ALA A 462 -34.44 -9.98 -0.57
CA ALA A 462 -34.99 -10.62 -1.76
C ALA A 462 -35.34 -12.09 -1.50
N ALA A 463 -34.46 -12.82 -0.80
CA ALA A 463 -34.71 -14.21 -0.41
C ALA A 463 -35.98 -14.34 0.43
N VAL A 464 -36.21 -13.43 1.39
CA VAL A 464 -37.39 -13.45 2.27
C VAL A 464 -38.66 -13.01 1.55
N ARG A 465 -38.60 -11.99 0.69
CA ARG A 465 -39.78 -11.44 0.00
C ARG A 465 -40.19 -12.24 -1.23
N TYR A 466 -39.23 -12.82 -1.93
CA TYR A 466 -39.44 -13.53 -3.19
C TYR A 466 -38.82 -14.95 -3.16
N PRO A 467 -39.14 -15.79 -2.15
CA PRO A 467 -38.45 -17.06 -1.90
C PRO A 467 -38.63 -18.10 -3.02
N LYS A 468 -39.58 -17.88 -3.94
CA LYS A 468 -39.80 -18.76 -5.10
C LYS A 468 -38.90 -18.45 -6.29
N LEU A 469 -38.24 -17.27 -6.32
CA LEU A 469 -37.38 -16.88 -7.44
C LEU A 469 -35.98 -17.49 -7.33
N PHE A 470 -35.52 -17.81 -6.12
CA PHE A 470 -34.17 -18.26 -5.86
C PHE A 470 -34.17 -19.57 -5.08
N LYS A 471 -33.23 -20.45 -5.42
CA LYS A 471 -32.94 -21.67 -4.65
C LYS A 471 -31.66 -21.56 -3.84
N ASN A 472 -30.84 -20.56 -4.14
CA ASN A 472 -29.56 -20.36 -3.47
C ASN A 472 -29.37 -18.86 -3.23
N ALA A 473 -28.74 -18.52 -2.11
CA ALA A 473 -28.37 -17.16 -1.74
C ALA A 473 -26.89 -17.08 -1.37
N ILE A 474 -26.16 -16.12 -1.93
CA ILE A 474 -24.74 -15.88 -1.66
C ILE A 474 -24.62 -14.49 -1.03
N VAL A 475 -24.23 -14.46 0.25
CA VAL A 475 -24.29 -13.26 1.08
C VAL A 475 -22.88 -12.97 1.59
N MET A 476 -22.33 -11.82 1.18
CA MET A 476 -20.92 -11.50 1.36
C MET A 476 -20.73 -10.20 2.15
N SER A 477 -19.95 -10.28 3.24
CA SER A 477 -19.52 -9.14 4.07
C SER A 477 -20.62 -8.29 4.75
N GLN A 478 -21.89 -8.65 4.63
CA GLN A 478 -22.96 -8.09 5.47
C GLN A 478 -24.07 -9.13 5.63
N LEU A 479 -24.63 -9.24 6.83
CA LEU A 479 -25.71 -10.18 7.13
C LEU A 479 -26.90 -9.44 7.73
N ARG A 480 -28.10 -9.71 7.23
CA ARG A 480 -29.33 -9.26 7.86
C ARG A 480 -29.95 -10.40 8.66
N TYR A 481 -30.25 -10.16 9.93
CA TYR A 481 -30.95 -11.16 10.74
C TYR A 481 -32.40 -11.35 10.30
N PHE A 482 -32.84 -12.61 10.36
CA PHE A 482 -34.23 -12.99 10.15
C PHE A 482 -34.92 -13.23 11.49
N THR A 483 -36.18 -12.83 11.57
CA THR A 483 -37.12 -13.32 12.59
C THR A 483 -37.49 -14.77 12.29
N GLU A 484 -38.00 -15.52 13.27
CA GLU A 484 -38.46 -16.90 13.07
C GLU A 484 -39.46 -17.02 11.91
N LYS A 485 -40.41 -16.08 11.80
CA LYS A 485 -41.38 -16.02 10.69
C LYS A 485 -40.72 -15.81 9.33
N GLN A 486 -39.59 -15.10 9.27
CA GLN A 486 -38.84 -14.89 8.03
C GLN A 486 -38.00 -16.13 7.68
N PHE A 487 -37.45 -16.83 8.68
CA PHE A 487 -36.75 -18.10 8.45
C PHE A 487 -37.64 -19.15 7.77
N GLU A 488 -38.92 -19.26 8.16
CA GLU A 488 -39.88 -20.15 7.49
C GLU A 488 -40.02 -19.90 5.98
N LYS A 489 -39.82 -18.65 5.55
CA LYS A 489 -39.90 -18.30 4.12
C LYS A 489 -38.67 -18.74 3.33
N VAL A 490 -37.52 -18.87 3.99
CA VAL A 490 -36.23 -19.15 3.34
C VAL A 490 -35.70 -20.55 3.63
N LYS A 491 -36.48 -21.43 4.27
CA LYS A 491 -36.07 -22.79 4.64
C LYS A 491 -35.63 -23.67 3.47
N ASP A 492 -36.17 -23.41 2.28
CA ASP A 492 -35.86 -24.16 1.06
C ASP A 492 -34.76 -23.48 0.21
N ILE A 493 -34.10 -22.46 0.76
CA ILE A 493 -33.00 -21.75 0.11
C ILE A 493 -31.68 -22.18 0.75
N ASN A 494 -30.70 -22.53 -0.08
CA ASN A 494 -29.35 -22.83 0.37
C ASN A 494 -28.55 -21.53 0.51
N PHE A 495 -27.90 -21.30 1.64
CA PHE A 495 -27.10 -20.11 1.87
C PHE A 495 -25.61 -20.42 1.77
N ILE A 496 -24.86 -19.57 1.07
CA ILE A 496 -23.41 -19.50 1.12
C ILE A 496 -23.07 -18.14 1.73
N LEU A 497 -22.49 -18.16 2.92
CA LEU A 497 -22.11 -16.98 3.68
C LEU A 497 -20.60 -16.82 3.62
N SER A 498 -20.12 -15.64 3.24
CA SER A 498 -18.70 -15.32 3.14
C SER A 498 -18.39 -14.06 3.94
N PHE A 499 -17.45 -14.16 4.89
CA PHE A 499 -17.13 -13.07 5.82
C PHE A 499 -15.64 -13.05 6.19
N GLY A 500 -15.11 -11.85 6.45
CA GLY A 500 -13.75 -11.66 6.95
C GLY A 500 -13.73 -11.55 8.48
N ALA A 501 -12.78 -12.22 9.14
CA ALA A 501 -12.67 -12.22 10.59
C ALA A 501 -12.31 -10.85 11.19
N GLU A 502 -11.72 -9.96 10.39
CA GLU A 502 -11.28 -8.61 10.77
C GLU A 502 -12.14 -7.51 10.13
N ASP A 503 -13.36 -7.84 9.68
CA ASP A 503 -14.29 -6.88 9.08
C ASP A 503 -14.66 -5.76 10.09
N ASP A 504 -14.26 -4.53 9.77
CA ASP A 504 -14.46 -3.33 10.59
C ASP A 504 -15.84 -2.69 10.39
N LYS A 505 -16.63 -3.15 9.41
CA LYS A 505 -17.98 -2.66 9.13
C LYS A 505 -19.06 -3.61 9.64
N THR A 506 -18.83 -4.92 9.49
CA THR A 506 -19.72 -5.98 9.95
C THR A 506 -19.00 -6.82 11.01
N PRO A 507 -19.16 -6.52 12.31
CA PRO A 507 -18.44 -7.23 13.37
C PRO A 507 -18.65 -8.75 13.29
N ILE A 508 -17.57 -9.53 13.25
CA ILE A 508 -17.66 -10.99 13.01
C ILE A 508 -18.47 -11.73 14.10
N GLY A 509 -18.47 -11.24 15.34
CA GLY A 509 -19.29 -11.77 16.42
C GLY A 509 -20.79 -11.71 16.12
N TYR A 510 -21.24 -10.65 15.43
CA TYR A 510 -22.62 -10.52 14.93
C TYR A 510 -22.89 -11.59 13.85
N VAL A 511 -22.00 -11.77 12.89
CA VAL A 511 -22.17 -12.77 11.83
C VAL A 511 -22.28 -14.19 12.42
N ARG A 512 -21.37 -14.57 13.32
CA ARG A 512 -21.35 -15.88 13.98
C ARG A 512 -22.65 -16.14 14.76
N GLY A 513 -23.22 -15.12 15.40
CA GLY A 513 -24.54 -15.20 16.04
C GLY A 513 -25.66 -15.53 15.04
N GLY A 514 -25.67 -14.85 13.90
CA GLY A 514 -26.60 -15.12 12.80
C GLY A 514 -26.45 -16.55 12.27
N VAL A 515 -25.23 -16.99 11.95
CA VAL A 515 -24.92 -18.36 11.52
C VAL A 515 -25.43 -19.40 12.53
N GLY A 516 -25.27 -19.13 13.83
CA GLY A 516 -25.81 -19.97 14.89
C GLY A 516 -27.33 -20.15 14.78
N MET A 517 -28.07 -19.09 14.42
CA MET A 517 -29.52 -19.16 14.21
C MET A 517 -29.90 -19.97 12.97
N PHE A 518 -29.21 -19.79 11.85
CA PHE A 518 -29.41 -20.62 10.64
C PHE A 518 -29.26 -22.11 10.96
N LYS A 519 -28.18 -22.47 11.68
CA LYS A 519 -27.93 -23.86 12.11
C LYS A 519 -29.01 -24.37 13.06
N LYS A 520 -29.41 -23.57 14.05
CA LYS A 520 -30.46 -23.95 15.03
C LYS A 520 -31.80 -24.25 14.36
N LEU A 521 -32.13 -23.53 13.30
CA LEU A 521 -33.39 -23.67 12.57
C LEU A 521 -33.30 -24.67 11.39
N GLY A 522 -32.17 -25.37 11.22
CA GLY A 522 -32.00 -26.38 10.19
C GLY A 522 -31.94 -25.82 8.76
N ILE A 523 -31.64 -24.53 8.59
CA ILE A 523 -31.46 -23.92 7.27
C ILE A 523 -30.14 -24.43 6.68
N LYS A 524 -30.16 -24.87 5.41
CA LYS A 524 -28.94 -25.33 4.74
C LYS A 524 -28.00 -24.15 4.49
N ILE A 525 -26.85 -24.19 5.14
CA ILE A 525 -25.87 -23.11 5.15
C ILE A 525 -24.45 -23.67 4.99
N GLU A 526 -23.69 -23.05 4.08
CA GLU A 526 -22.23 -23.11 4.03
C GLU A 526 -21.70 -21.77 4.53
N TYR A 527 -20.94 -21.78 5.62
CA TYR A 527 -20.34 -20.58 6.21
C TYR A 527 -18.84 -20.63 6.03
N ILE A 528 -18.30 -19.64 5.33
CA ILE A 528 -16.87 -19.47 5.09
C ILE A 528 -16.45 -18.17 5.76
N GLU A 529 -15.54 -18.32 6.71
CA GLU A 529 -14.91 -17.22 7.43
C GLU A 529 -13.42 -17.22 7.06
N TYR A 530 -12.91 -16.08 6.62
CA TYR A 530 -11.51 -15.92 6.25
C TYR A 530 -10.74 -15.17 7.34
N GLU A 531 -9.69 -15.79 7.88
CA GLU A 531 -8.76 -15.16 8.83
C GLU A 531 -8.01 -14.02 8.15
N GLU A 532 -7.66 -12.96 8.90
CA GLU A 532 -6.90 -11.80 8.42
C GLU A 532 -7.55 -11.02 7.24
N VAL A 533 -8.86 -11.19 7.05
CA VAL A 533 -9.63 -10.52 5.99
C VAL A 533 -10.58 -9.48 6.60
N GLY A 534 -10.54 -8.26 6.06
CA GLY A 534 -11.46 -7.17 6.40
C GLY A 534 -12.81 -7.26 5.66
N HIS A 535 -13.41 -6.10 5.32
CA HIS A 535 -14.75 -6.04 4.71
C HIS A 535 -14.88 -6.67 3.30
N TRP A 536 -13.80 -7.14 2.68
CA TRP A 536 -13.77 -7.49 1.25
C TRP A 536 -13.86 -9.01 0.98
N SER A 537 -14.56 -9.75 1.84
CA SER A 537 -14.61 -11.23 1.78
C SER A 537 -15.12 -11.82 0.45
N TRP A 538 -15.86 -11.05 -0.35
CA TRP A 538 -16.30 -11.48 -1.67
C TRP A 538 -15.14 -11.74 -2.63
N LEU A 539 -14.02 -11.04 -2.48
CA LEU A 539 -12.81 -11.30 -3.24
C LEU A 539 -12.30 -12.70 -2.91
N ASN A 540 -12.11 -12.98 -1.61
CA ASN A 540 -11.71 -14.30 -1.11
C ASN A 540 -12.62 -15.43 -1.62
N LEU A 541 -13.94 -15.22 -1.59
CA LEU A 541 -14.90 -16.19 -2.09
C LEU A 541 -14.71 -16.54 -3.56
N THR A 542 -14.36 -15.58 -4.42
CA THR A 542 -14.14 -15.87 -5.85
C THR A 542 -12.90 -16.73 -6.11
N MET A 543 -11.98 -16.82 -5.15
CA MET A 543 -10.75 -17.62 -5.28
C MET A 543 -10.78 -18.92 -4.49
N ASP A 544 -11.78 -19.11 -3.64
CA ASP A 544 -11.95 -20.36 -2.91
C ASP A 544 -12.28 -21.48 -3.90
N GLU A 545 -11.35 -22.43 -4.05
CA GLU A 545 -11.49 -23.55 -5.00
C GLU A 545 -12.76 -24.38 -4.76
N ARG A 546 -13.32 -24.32 -3.53
CA ARG A 546 -14.56 -24.99 -3.17
C ARG A 546 -15.77 -24.26 -3.72
N PHE A 547 -15.72 -22.94 -3.90
CA PHE A 547 -16.88 -22.08 -4.14
C PHE A 547 -17.65 -22.41 -5.41
N LEU A 548 -16.98 -22.46 -6.56
CA LEU A 548 -17.62 -22.88 -7.81
C LEU A 548 -18.17 -24.31 -7.72
N GLY A 549 -17.45 -25.16 -7.00
CA GLY A 549 -17.91 -26.48 -6.62
C GLY A 549 -19.22 -26.42 -5.85
N LEU A 550 -19.41 -25.50 -4.90
CA LEU A 550 -20.66 -25.33 -4.14
C LEU A 550 -21.82 -24.81 -5.01
N MET A 551 -21.54 -23.90 -5.96
CA MET A 551 -22.57 -23.33 -6.83
C MET A 551 -23.10 -24.33 -7.87
N PHE A 552 -22.23 -25.14 -8.47
CA PHE A 552 -22.59 -25.91 -9.67
C PHE A 552 -22.71 -27.42 -9.44
N LYS A 553 -22.90 -27.89 -8.19
CA LYS A 553 -23.19 -29.32 -7.90
C LYS A 553 -24.52 -29.80 -8.48
#